data_AF-A0A949N6Y4-F1
#
_entry.id   AF-A0A949N6Y4-F1
#
_cell.length_a   1.000
_cell.length_b   1.000
_cell.length_c   1.000
_cell.angle_alpha   90.00
_cell.angle_beta   90.00
_cell.angle_gamma   90.00
#
_symmetry.space_group_name_H-M   'P 1'
#
loop_
_entity.id
_entity.type
_entity.pdbx_description
1 polymer ?
#
loop_
_entity_poly.entity_id
_entity_poly.type
_entity_poly.pdbx_seq_one_letter_code
_entity_poly.pdbx_strand_id
1 'polypeptide(L)' 'MLDGQKILVIIPALNEERKIGEVIAGILPSVHGVIVVDDGSSDRTVEVARQAGA' A
#
# COMPACT_ATOMS: atom_id res chain seq x y z
N MET A 1 16.15 7.51 -14.20
CA MET A 1 14.72 7.55 -13.84
C MET A 1 14.04 6.40 -14.56
N LEU A 2 12.97 5.82 -13.99
CA LEU A 2 12.24 4.67 -14.54
C LEU A 2 11.37 5.06 -15.75
N ASP A 3 11.91 5.91 -16.62
CA ASP A 3 11.14 6.59 -17.66
C ASP A 3 10.65 5.58 -18.69
N GLY A 4 9.32 5.54 -18.86
CA GLY A 4 8.63 4.65 -19.80
C GLY A 4 8.15 3.31 -19.24
N GLN A 5 8.45 2.97 -17.97
CA GLN A 5 8.00 1.70 -17.37
C GLN A 5 6.87 1.91 -16.34
N LYS A 6 5.84 1.06 -16.39
CA LYS A 6 4.80 0.99 -15.35
C LYS A 6 5.35 0.28 -14.12
N ILE A 7 5.23 0.92 -12.97
CA ILE A 7 5.71 0.42 -11.68
C ILE A 7 4.52 0.12 -10.79
N LEU A 8 4.45 -1.12 -10.30
CA LEU A 8 3.48 -1.55 -9.32
C LEU A 8 4.22 -1.97 -8.04
N VAL A 9 3.80 -1.47 -6.89
CA VAL A 9 4.39 -1.84 -5.59
C VAL A 9 3.48 -2.83 -4.89
N ILE A 10 4.04 -3.93 -4.41
CA ILE A 10 3.33 -4.92 -3.61
C ILE A 10 3.77 -4.75 -2.15
N ILE A 11 2.81 -4.61 -1.24
CA ILE A 11 3.02 -4.47 0.20
C ILE A 11 2.36 -5.64 0.92
N PRO A 12 3.13 -6.62 1.40
CA PRO A 12 2.62 -7.59 2.37
C PRO A 12 2.27 -6.86 3.68
N ALA A 13 1.11 -7.16 4.26
CA ALA A 13 0.66 -6.53 5.50
C ALA A 13 0.02 -7.56 6.45
N LEU A 14 0.34 -7.43 7.74
CA LEU A 14 -0.28 -8.18 8.83
C LEU A 14 -0.31 -7.29 10.08
N ASN A 15 -1.49 -6.80 10.45
CA ASN A 15 -1.70 -5.93 11.61
C ASN A 15 -0.86 -4.63 11.61
N GLU A 16 -0.90 -3.90 10.49
CA GLU A 16 -0.16 -2.66 10.23
C GLU A 16 -1.08 -1.41 10.17
N GLU A 17 -2.24 -1.40 10.84
CA GLU A 17 -3.23 -0.31 10.79
C GLU A 17 -2.65 1.07 11.11
N ARG A 18 -1.57 1.12 11.90
CA ARG A 18 -0.90 2.35 12.34
C ARG A 18 0.08 2.93 11.32
N LYS A 19 0.52 2.14 10.33
CA LYS A 19 1.60 2.54 9.40
C LYS A 19 1.22 2.42 7.93
N ILE A 20 0.35 1.46 7.59
CA ILE A 20 0.06 1.13 6.19
C ILE A 20 -0.41 2.36 5.38
N GLY A 21 -1.20 3.23 6.00
CA GLY A 21 -1.67 4.47 5.38
C GLY A 21 -0.53 5.46 5.05
N GLU A 22 0.41 5.66 5.97
CA GLU A 22 1.56 6.55 5.76
C GLU A 22 2.49 6.01 4.66
N VAL A 23 2.71 4.68 4.64
CA VAL A 23 3.53 4.02 3.61
C VAL A 23 2.90 4.21 2.23
N ILE A 24 1.60 3.93 2.08
CA ILE A 24 0.88 4.09 0.81
C ILE A 24 0.94 5.55 0.36
N ALA A 25 0.62 6.50 1.25
CA ALA A 25 0.65 7.93 0.93
C ALA A 25 2.04 8.43 0.47
N GLY A 26 3.11 7.87 1.04
CA GLY A 26 4.48 8.22 0.67
C GLY A 26 4.92 7.69 -0.70
N ILE A 27 4.45 6.50 -1.11
CA ILE A 27 4.89 5.87 -2.36
C ILE A 27 3.98 6.15 -3.56
N LEU A 28 2.67 6.34 -3.32
CA LEU A 28 1.67 6.46 -4.39
C LEU A 28 2.00 7.56 -5.42
N PRO A 29 2.57 8.73 -5.05
CA PRO A 29 2.95 9.75 -6.03
C PRO A 29 4.09 9.34 -6.99
N SER A 30 4.84 8.28 -6.65
CA SER A 30 6.04 7.86 -7.40
C SER A 30 5.82 6.60 -8.23
N VAL A 31 4.63 5.97 -8.16
CA VAL A 31 4.35 4.67 -8.78
C VAL A 31 2.99 4.69 -9.48
N HIS A 32 2.74 3.70 -10.33
CA HIS A 32 1.49 3.64 -11.11
C HIS A 32 0.36 2.91 -10.36
N GLY A 33 0.69 2.22 -9.28
CA GLY A 33 -0.27 1.55 -8.42
C GLY A 33 0.39 0.85 -7.24
N VAL A 34 -0.45 0.49 -6.28
CA VAL A 34 -0.09 -0.27 -5.09
C VAL A 34 -1.06 -1.45 -4.97
N ILE A 35 -0.54 -2.61 -4.57
CA ILE A 35 -1.33 -3.76 -4.15
C ILE A 35 -0.94 -4.07 -2.71
N VAL A 36 -1.90 -4.05 -1.80
CA VAL A 36 -1.72 -4.58 -0.45
C VAL A 36 -2.16 -6.05 -0.43
N VAL A 37 -1.27 -6.92 0.02
CA VAL A 37 -1.55 -8.34 0.25
C VAL A 37 -1.69 -8.53 1.75
N ASP A 38 -2.94 -8.65 2.21
CA ASP A 38 -3.25 -8.91 3.62
C ASP A 38 -3.08 -10.41 3.93
N ASP A 39 -2.25 -10.73 4.93
CA ASP A 39 -1.95 -12.09 5.37
C ASP A 39 -2.84 -12.53 6.55
N GLY A 40 -4.07 -11.99 6.61
CA GLY A 40 -5.05 -12.31 7.65
C GLY A 40 -4.99 -11.38 8.86
N SER A 41 -4.92 -10.06 8.63
CA SER A 41 -4.99 -9.08 9.71
C SER A 41 -6.29 -9.18 10.50
N SER A 42 -6.19 -9.01 11.82
CA SER A 42 -7.33 -8.95 12.74
C SER A 42 -7.67 -7.52 13.19
N ASP A 43 -6.91 -6.54 12.70
CA ASP A 43 -7.06 -5.11 12.98
C ASP A 43 -7.65 -4.37 11.76
N ARG A 44 -7.53 -3.04 11.71
CA ARG A 44 -8.08 -2.22 10.62
C ARG A 44 -7.14 -2.07 9.41
N THR A 45 -6.08 -2.88 9.27
CA THR A 45 -5.09 -2.79 8.18
C THR A 45 -5.74 -2.66 6.80
N VAL A 46 -6.69 -3.54 6.48
CA VAL A 46 -7.36 -3.56 5.17
C VAL A 46 -8.20 -2.30 4.94
N GLU A 47 -8.87 -1.80 5.99
CA GLU A 47 -9.68 -0.59 5.91
C GLU A 47 -8.81 0.65 5.68
N VAL A 48 -7.71 0.77 6.44
CA VAL A 48 -6.76 1.88 6.33
C VAL A 48 -6.07 1.87 4.97
N ALA A 49 -5.69 0.69 4.45
CA ALA A 49 -5.09 0.54 3.13
C ALA A 49 -6.01 1.06 2.00
N ARG A 50 -7.28 0.65 2.03
CA ARG A 50 -8.29 1.11 1.06
C ARG A 50 -8.51 2.62 1.13
N GLN A 51 -8.57 3.19 2.33
CA GLN A 51 -8.72 4.64 2.53
C GLN A 51 -7.52 5.41 1.99
N ALA A 52 -6.32 4.83 2.04
CA ALA A 52 -5.09 5.43 1.53
C ALA A 52 -4.90 5.29 0.01
N GLY A 53 -5.78 4.55 -0.69
CA GLY A 53 -5.76 4.43 -2.14
C GLY A 53 -5.05 3.19 -2.68
N ALA A 54 -4.85 2.16 -1.86
CA ALA A 54 -4.47 0.81 -2.30
C ALA A 54 -5.69 -0.10 -2.52
#